data_AF-A0A3D3X0I4-F1
#
_entry.id   AF-A0A3D3X0I4-F1
#
_cell.length_a   1.000
_cell.length_b   1.000
_cell.length_c   1.000
_cell.angle_alpha   90.00
_cell.angle_beta   90.00
_cell.angle_gamma   90.00
#
_symmetry.space_group_name_H-M   'P 1'
#
loop_
_entity.id
_entity.type
_entity.pdbx_description
1 polymer ?
#
loop_
_entity_poly.entity_id
_entity_poly.type
_entity_poly.pdbx_seq_one_letter_code
_entity_poly.pdbx_strand_id
1 'polypeptide(L)' 'MIKTQGLTRRFGDLVAVNDLNLEVEKGEIFGFLGPNGAGK' A
#
# COMPACT_ATOMS: atom_id res chain seq x y z
N MET A 1 -11.61 -8.04 -7.50
CA MET A 1 -11.48 -7.57 -6.13
C MET A 1 -10.09 -7.91 -5.63
N ILE A 2 -9.27 -6.89 -5.39
CA ILE A 2 -8.00 -6.99 -4.66
C ILE A 2 -8.26 -6.40 -3.28
N LYS A 3 -7.79 -7.06 -2.22
CA LYS A 3 -7.93 -6.57 -0.85
C LYS A 3 -6.65 -6.78 -0.05
N THR A 4 -6.30 -5.80 0.78
CA THR A 4 -5.29 -5.95 1.83
C THR A 4 -5.94 -5.76 3.20
N GLN A 5 -5.41 -6.44 4.22
CA GLN A 5 -5.80 -6.28 5.61
C GLN A 5 -4.55 -6.10 6.46
N GLY A 6 -4.40 -4.93 7.08
CA GLY A 6 -3.27 -4.54 7.93
C GLY A 6 -1.91 -4.73 7.28
N LEU A 7 -1.80 -4.47 5.97
CA LEU A 7 -0.55 -4.71 5.24
C LEU A 7 0.55 -3.80 5.79
N THR A 8 1.60 -4.44 6.30
CA THR A 8 2.81 -3.76 6.78
C THR A 8 3.99 -4.26 5.97
N ARG A 9 4.76 -3.33 5.40
CA ARG A 9 5.98 -3.61 4.63
C ARG A 9 7.17 -2.90 5.26
N ARG A 10 8.21 -3.67 5.56
CA ARG A 10 9.47 -3.19 6.12
C ARG A 10 10.63 -3.43 5.16
N PHE A 11 11.59 -2.50 5.16
CA PHE A 11 12.87 -2.60 4.47
C PHE A 11 13.97 -2.33 5.50
N GLY A 12 14.56 -3.38 6.06
CA GLY A 12 15.38 -3.25 7.26
C GLY A 12 14.56 -2.66 8.41
N ASP A 13 15.09 -1.61 9.04
CA ASP A 13 14.43 -0.89 10.13
C ASP A 13 13.33 0.07 9.66
N LEU A 14 13.26 0.38 8.36
CA LEU A 14 12.27 1.29 7.80
C LEU A 14 10.92 0.60 7.61
N VAL A 15 9.86 1.15 8.19
CA VAL A 15 8.47 0.79 7.88
C VAL A 15 7.99 1.64 6.71
N ALA A 16 7.97 1.05 5.51
CA ALA A 16 7.52 1.74 4.30
C ALA A 16 5.99 1.74 4.15
N VAL A 17 5.32 0.66 4.58
CA VAL A 17 3.86 0.59 4.65
C VAL A 17 3.51 0.11 6.05
N ASN A 18 2.57 0.77 6.73
CA ASN A 18 2.17 0.43 8.09
C ASN A 18 0.65 0.28 8.16
N ASP A 19 0.19 -0.93 8.45
CA ASP A 19 -1.22 -1.26 8.69
C ASP A 19 -2.21 -0.80 7.58
N LEU A 20 -1.85 -1.04 6.31
CA LEU A 20 -2.65 -0.61 5.17
C LEU A 20 -3.80 -1.57 4.83
N ASN A 21 -5.01 -1.04 4.89
CA ASN A 21 -6.23 -1.65 4.34
C ASN A 21 -6.58 -0.99 3.01
N LEU A 22 -6.62 -1.78 1.93
CA LEU A 22 -6.96 -1.34 0.58
C LEU A 22 -7.95 -2.32 -0.02
N GLU A 23 -8.96 -1.82 -0.73
CA GLU A 23 -9.87 -2.61 -1.55
C GLU A 23 -9.93 -1.98 -2.95
N VAL A 24 -9.78 -2.79 -3.99
CA VAL A 24 -9.85 -2.37 -5.39
C VAL A 24 -10.78 -3.32 -6.14
N GLU A 25 -11.86 -2.77 -6.69
CA GLU A 25 -12.86 -3.53 -7.42
C GLU A 25 -12.46 -3.79 -8.87
N LYS A 26 -13.18 -4.72 -9.50
CA LYS A 26 -12.93 -5.05 -10.91
C LYS A 26 -13.30 -3.85 -11.79
N GLY A 27 -12.35 -3.37 -12.58
CA GLY A 27 -12.53 -2.24 -13.49
C GLY A 27 -12.13 -0.89 -12.88
N GLU A 28 -11.73 -0.85 -11.61
CA GLU A 28 -11.16 0.34 -11.00
C GLU A 28 -9.66 0.47 -11.32
N ILE A 29 -9.22 1.72 -11.53
CA ILE A 29 -7.81 2.06 -11.66
C ILE A 29 -7.40 2.77 -10.38
N PHE A 30 -6.41 2.20 -9.71
CA PHE A 30 -5.87 2.75 -8.47
C PHE A 30 -4.37 3.05 -8.65
N GLY A 31 -3.92 4.20 -8.16
CA GLY A 31 -2.52 4.61 -8.20
C GLY A 31 -2.13 5.39 -6.95
N PHE A 32 -0.99 5.05 -6.36
CA PHE A 32 -0.43 5.82 -5.27
C PHE A 32 0.38 7.00 -5.81
N LEU A 33 0.26 8.17 -5.16
CA LEU A 33 1.05 9.37 -5.44
C LEU A 33 1.79 9.82 -4.18
N GLY A 34 3.02 10.31 -4.33
CA GLY A 34 3.86 10.72 -3.21
C GLY A 34 5.34 10.79 -3.56
N PRO A 35 6.20 11.29 -2.65
CA PRO A 35 7.65 11.35 -2.84
C PRO A 35 8.31 9.95 -2.82
N ASN A 36 9.59 9.88 -3.20
CA ASN A 36 10.37 8.64 -3.12
C ASN A 36 10.48 8.17 -1.66
N GLY A 37 10.32 6.86 -1.43
CA GLY A 37 10.34 6.28 -0.09
C GLY A 37 9.02 6.35 0.68
N ALA A 38 7.95 6.91 0.12
CA ALA A 38 6.64 7.04 0.78
C ALA A 38 5.83 5.73 0.91
N GLY A 39 6.38 4.59 0.49
CA GLY A 39 5.66 3.31 0.52
C GLY A 39 4.74 3.04 -0.66
N LYS A 40 4.88 3.82 -1.74
CA LYS A 40 4.40 3.44 -3.09
C LYS A 40 5.25 2.29 -3.61
#